data_AF-A0A482RGJ7-F1
#
_entry.id   AF-A0A482RGJ7-F1
#
_cell.length_a   1.000
_cell.length_b   1.000
_cell.length_c   1.000
_cell.angle_alpha   90.00
_cell.angle_beta   90.00
_cell.angle_gamma   90.00
#
_symmetry.space_group_name_H-M   'P 1'
#
loop_
_entity.id
_entity.type
_entity.pdbx_description
1 polymer ?
#
loop_
_entity_poly.entity_id
_entity_poly.type
_entity_poly.pdbx_seq_one_letter_code
_entity_poly.pdbx_strand_id
1 'polypeptide(L)'
;MCRRCAVQVVKYGKSSGVYTSYAKATAATYTRDQMCGEPANSQGWFDPHFWNTALMTGLVPATTYYYVYGSDKYGWSEEASFTSGIPTAPNTPVNVFVYADMGMTELDGTSDHWPETEAYSTARHMIDRMSEDNYTLALHVGDVSYATGYEAKWYLFDERYSGLASRIPVMMSLGNHERVRSTAAAAPVGAPTSHCLHPRVFS
;
A
#
# COMPACT_ATOMS: atom_id res chain seq x y z
N MET A 1 -0.59 27.72 -1.50
CA MET A 1 -1.43 26.98 -0.53
C MET A 1 -0.54 26.03 0.27
N CYS A 2 -0.69 25.99 1.60
CA CYS A 2 0.10 25.12 2.46
C CYS A 2 -0.32 23.65 2.32
N ARG A 3 0.60 22.83 1.80
CA ARG A 3 0.39 21.41 1.49
C ARG A 3 0.34 20.47 2.72
N ARG A 4 0.60 20.98 3.94
CA ARG A 4 0.57 20.22 5.22
C ARG A 4 -0.35 20.82 6.30
N CYS A 5 -1.28 21.69 5.92
CA CYS A 5 -2.00 22.53 6.89
C CYS A 5 -3.24 21.89 7.52
N ALA A 6 -3.43 20.58 7.41
CA ALA A 6 -4.36 19.84 8.26
C ALA A 6 -3.71 18.55 8.73
N VAL A 7 -3.93 18.23 10.00
CA VAL A 7 -3.57 16.93 10.55
C VAL A 7 -4.60 15.93 10.03
N GLN A 8 -4.14 14.94 9.28
CA GLN A 8 -4.98 13.82 8.88
C GLN A 8 -5.22 12.90 10.09
N VAL A 9 -6.43 12.38 10.20
CA VAL A 9 -6.87 11.55 11.33
C VAL A 9 -7.62 10.36 10.78
N VAL A 10 -7.49 9.21 11.44
CA VAL A 10 -8.39 8.07 11.28
C VAL A 10 -9.32 8.02 12.48
N LYS A 11 -10.62 7.98 12.25
CA LYS A 11 -11.65 7.75 13.27
C LYS A 11 -12.15 6.32 13.09
N TYR A 12 -12.27 5.56 14.17
CA TYR A 12 -12.67 4.16 14.10
C TYR A 12 -13.49 3.69 15.31
N GLY A 13 -14.30 2.64 15.11
CA GLY A 13 -15.17 2.07 16.14
C GLY A 13 -15.76 0.72 15.74
N LYS A 14 -16.50 0.08 16.65
CA LYS A 14 -17.06 -1.27 16.46
C LYS A 14 -18.43 -1.30 15.79
N SER A 15 -18.99 -0.14 15.45
CA SER A 15 -20.30 -0.03 14.83
C SER A 15 -20.26 1.03 13.74
N SER A 16 -20.89 0.72 12.60
CA SER A 16 -20.97 1.64 11.45
C SER A 16 -21.54 2.99 11.87
N GLY A 17 -20.90 4.07 11.42
CA GLY A 17 -21.21 5.45 11.74
C GLY A 17 -20.84 5.90 13.17
N VAL A 18 -20.32 5.00 14.00
CA VAL A 18 -20.00 5.28 15.42
C VAL A 18 -18.52 5.05 15.69
N TYR A 19 -17.76 6.15 15.65
CA TYR A 19 -16.32 6.14 15.86
C TYR A 19 -15.95 6.61 17.27
N THR A 20 -15.63 5.68 18.16
CA THR A 20 -15.31 5.96 19.57
C THR A 20 -13.82 6.18 19.82
N SER A 21 -12.97 5.88 18.82
CA SER A 21 -11.52 6.02 18.89
C SER A 21 -11.00 6.81 17.69
N TYR A 22 -9.82 7.41 17.84
CA TYR A 22 -9.15 8.10 16.75
C TYR A 22 -7.63 7.97 16.85
N ALA A 23 -6.95 8.04 15.71
CA ALA A 23 -5.50 8.02 15.59
C ALA A 23 -5.05 9.17 14.68
N LYS A 24 -4.08 9.98 15.14
CA LYS A 24 -3.46 11.01 14.31
C LYS A 24 -2.51 10.36 13.32
N ALA A 25 -2.58 10.77 12.07
CA ALA A 25 -1.67 10.31 11.04
C ALA A 25 -0.40 11.18 10.97
N THR A 26 0.70 10.56 10.56
CA THR A 26 1.94 11.24 10.18
C THR A 26 2.05 11.21 8.66
N ALA A 27 2.36 12.37 8.07
CA ALA A 27 2.52 12.50 6.63
C ALA A 27 3.99 12.26 6.21
N ALA A 28 4.18 11.43 5.20
CA ALA A 28 5.45 11.23 4.50
C ALA A 28 5.33 11.66 3.04
N THR A 29 6.44 12.04 2.43
CA THR A 29 6.54 12.38 1.00
C THR A 29 7.98 12.18 0.54
N TYR A 30 8.20 12.17 -0.78
CA TYR A 30 9.53 12.28 -1.37
C TYR A 30 9.52 13.27 -2.54
N THR A 31 10.70 13.77 -2.93
CA THR A 31 10.89 14.67 -4.07
C THR A 31 11.68 14.01 -5.20
N ARG A 32 11.62 14.62 -6.38
CA ARG A 32 12.30 14.15 -7.59
C ARG A 32 13.80 13.92 -7.37
N ASP A 33 14.45 14.84 -6.68
CA ASP A 33 15.90 14.78 -6.43
C ASP A 33 16.30 13.67 -5.45
N GLN A 34 15.33 13.14 -4.70
CA GLN A 34 15.57 11.99 -3.85
C GLN A 34 15.58 10.69 -4.65
N MET A 35 15.12 10.65 -5.90
CA MET A 35 15.14 9.42 -6.71
C MET A 35 16.52 9.12 -7.29
N CYS A 36 16.92 7.85 -7.27
CA CYS A 36 18.28 7.42 -7.62
C CYS A 36 18.67 7.57 -9.10
N GLY A 37 17.73 7.74 -10.03
CA GLY A 37 18.05 7.81 -11.45
C GLY A 37 16.83 7.79 -12.36
N GLU A 38 17.10 7.85 -13.66
CA GLU A 38 16.07 7.72 -14.69
C GLU A 38 15.46 6.31 -14.69
N PRO A 39 14.16 6.15 -15.01
CA PRO A 39 13.21 7.21 -15.36
C PRO A 39 12.63 7.96 -14.13
N ALA A 40 12.84 7.45 -12.91
CA ALA A 40 12.20 7.94 -11.67
C ALA A 40 12.51 9.41 -11.34
N ASN A 41 13.72 9.87 -11.64
CA ASN A 41 14.12 11.27 -11.46
C ASN A 41 14.01 12.10 -12.76
N SER A 42 13.33 11.61 -13.78
CA SER A 42 13.22 12.23 -15.10
C SER A 42 11.81 12.08 -15.70
N GLN A 43 11.65 11.46 -16.87
CA GLN A 43 10.37 11.32 -17.58
C GLN A 43 9.33 10.48 -16.84
N GLY A 44 9.76 9.63 -15.91
CA GLY A 44 8.88 8.80 -15.09
C GLY A 44 8.51 9.43 -13.75
N TRP A 45 9.06 10.61 -13.42
CA TRP A 45 8.72 11.31 -12.18
C TRP A 45 7.25 11.72 -12.16
N PHE A 46 6.57 11.41 -11.05
CA PHE A 46 5.22 11.87 -10.74
C PHE A 46 5.17 12.33 -9.28
N ASP A 47 4.61 13.51 -8.99
CA ASP A 47 4.59 14.08 -7.63
C ASP A 47 3.71 13.20 -6.71
N PRO A 48 4.31 12.50 -5.72
CA PRO A 48 3.58 11.58 -4.85
C PRO A 48 2.60 12.25 -3.88
N HIS A 49 2.63 13.59 -3.79
CA HIS A 49 1.94 14.33 -2.76
C HIS A 49 2.30 13.84 -1.36
N PHE A 50 1.40 13.17 -0.64
CA PHE A 50 1.62 12.69 0.72
C PHE A 50 0.95 11.35 0.96
N TRP A 51 1.65 10.46 1.66
CA TRP A 51 1.07 9.30 2.32
C TRP A 51 0.87 9.61 3.79
N ASN A 52 -0.23 9.12 4.36
CA ASN A 52 -0.58 9.36 5.76
C ASN A 52 -0.67 8.02 6.48
N THR A 53 0.15 7.84 7.51
CA THR A 53 0.17 6.62 8.32
C THR A 53 -0.33 6.91 9.73
N ALA A 54 -1.33 6.15 10.19
CA ALA A 54 -1.87 6.26 11.54
C ALA A 54 -1.85 4.89 12.23
N LEU A 55 -1.38 4.85 13.48
CA LEU A 55 -1.36 3.62 14.27
C LEU A 55 -2.65 3.50 15.09
N MET A 56 -3.49 2.52 14.76
CA MET A 56 -4.64 2.14 15.59
C MET A 56 -4.20 1.17 16.68
N THR A 57 -4.44 1.51 17.95
CA THR A 57 -4.02 0.70 19.11
C THR A 57 -5.21 0.23 19.93
N GLY A 58 -5.01 -0.81 20.74
CA GLY A 58 -6.04 -1.31 21.66
C GLY A 58 -7.21 -2.02 20.95
N LEU A 59 -6.95 -2.58 19.76
CA LEU A 59 -7.95 -3.35 19.03
C LEU A 59 -8.22 -4.68 19.75
N VAL A 60 -9.49 -5.03 19.89
CA VAL A 60 -9.89 -6.35 20.36
C VAL A 60 -9.66 -7.34 19.21
N PRO A 61 -9.02 -8.50 19.42
CA PRO A 61 -8.81 -9.49 18.36
C PRO A 61 -10.10 -9.98 17.70
N ALA A 62 -10.02 -10.41 16.45
CA ALA A 62 -11.14 -10.94 15.64
C ALA A 62 -12.41 -10.08 15.72
N THR A 63 -12.26 -8.76 15.71
CA THR A 63 -13.35 -7.80 15.83
C THR A 63 -13.38 -6.89 14.60
N THR A 64 -14.57 -6.72 14.02
CA THR A 64 -14.76 -5.77 12.92
C THR A 64 -14.73 -4.33 13.44
N TYR A 65 -13.92 -3.50 12.81
CA TYR A 65 -13.82 -2.07 13.03
C TYR A 65 -14.23 -1.33 11.76
N TYR A 66 -15.09 -0.33 11.93
CA TYR A 66 -15.47 0.63 10.90
C TYR A 66 -14.61 1.87 11.07
N TYR A 67 -14.17 2.46 9.96
CA TYR A 67 -13.29 3.62 10.00
C TYR A 67 -13.51 4.59 8.84
N VAL A 68 -13.21 5.85 9.11
CA VAL A 68 -13.06 6.93 8.11
C VAL A 68 -11.73 7.62 8.34
N TYR A 69 -11.12 8.10 7.27
CA TYR A 69 -9.88 8.86 7.33
C TYR A 69 -10.02 10.19 6.60
N GLY A 70 -9.36 11.23 7.09
CA GLY A 70 -9.48 12.57 6.51
C GLY A 70 -9.17 13.68 7.49
N SER A 71 -9.74 14.85 7.21
CA SER A 71 -9.70 16.00 8.12
C SER A 71 -10.90 16.91 7.86
N ASP A 72 -11.31 17.67 8.89
CA ASP A 72 -12.44 18.61 8.76
C ASP A 72 -12.20 19.71 7.72
N LYS A 73 -10.93 19.93 7.33
CA LYS A 73 -10.55 20.89 6.29
C LYS A 73 -10.68 20.34 4.87
N TYR A 74 -10.31 19.08 4.67
CA TYR A 74 -10.22 18.48 3.32
C TYR A 74 -11.31 17.44 3.05
N GLY A 75 -12.18 17.19 4.02
CA GLY A 75 -13.22 16.16 3.94
C GLY A 75 -12.78 14.83 4.54
N TRP A 76 -13.75 13.93 4.64
CA TRP A 76 -13.62 12.58 5.16
C TRP A 76 -13.87 11.57 4.05
N SER A 77 -13.18 10.43 4.09
CA SER A 77 -13.42 9.29 3.21
C SER A 77 -14.83 8.73 3.37
N GLU A 78 -15.25 7.91 2.41
CA GLU A 78 -16.32 6.94 2.66
C GLU A 78 -15.91 6.00 3.82
N GLU A 79 -16.92 5.43 4.50
CA GLU A 79 -16.67 4.45 5.55
C GLU A 79 -16.18 3.13 4.95
N ALA A 80 -15.09 2.62 5.50
CA ALA A 80 -14.59 1.28 5.23
C ALA A 80 -14.58 0.45 6.53
N SER A 81 -14.35 -0.86 6.39
CA SER A 81 -14.22 -1.73 7.56
C SER A 81 -13.17 -2.81 7.35
N PHE A 82 -12.54 -3.21 8.45
CA PHE A 82 -11.58 -4.32 8.50
C PHE A 82 -11.82 -5.16 9.75
N THR A 83 -11.37 -6.41 9.73
CA THR A 83 -11.36 -7.26 10.92
C THR A 83 -9.96 -7.28 11.51
N SER A 84 -9.85 -6.96 12.80
CA SER A 84 -8.57 -7.00 13.52
C SER A 84 -7.99 -8.40 13.58
N GLY A 85 -6.67 -8.49 13.80
CA GLY A 85 -5.94 -9.76 13.83
C GLY A 85 -6.55 -10.80 14.77
N ILE A 86 -6.34 -12.07 14.44
CA ILE A 86 -6.82 -13.20 15.24
C ILE A 86 -6.13 -13.27 16.61
N PRO A 87 -6.80 -13.85 17.63
CA PRO A 87 -6.18 -14.07 18.93
C PRO A 87 -4.91 -14.94 18.81
N THR A 88 -3.88 -14.58 19.58
CA THR A 88 -2.70 -15.46 19.76
C THR A 88 -3.08 -16.61 20.69
N ALA A 89 -3.59 -17.70 20.12
CA ALA A 89 -3.96 -18.91 20.86
C ALA A 89 -3.53 -20.18 20.10
N PRO A 90 -3.12 -21.26 20.80
CA PRO A 90 -2.80 -22.53 20.18
C PRO A 90 -3.94 -23.04 19.29
N ASN A 91 -3.60 -23.68 18.17
CA ASN A 91 -4.56 -24.30 17.24
C ASN A 91 -5.60 -23.34 16.62
N THR A 92 -5.34 -22.02 16.64
CA THR A 92 -6.20 -21.04 15.94
C THR A 92 -5.89 -21.12 14.43
N PRO A 93 -6.85 -21.50 13.57
CA PRO A 93 -6.61 -21.55 12.12
C PRO A 93 -6.29 -20.15 11.57
N VAL A 94 -5.34 -20.10 10.63
CA VAL A 94 -4.97 -18.87 9.93
C VAL A 94 -5.05 -19.15 8.44
N ASN A 95 -5.93 -18.44 7.74
CA ASN A 95 -5.97 -18.46 6.29
C ASN A 95 -5.26 -17.19 5.79
N VAL A 96 -4.28 -17.40 4.92
CA VAL A 96 -3.36 -16.37 4.44
C VAL A 96 -3.33 -16.43 2.93
N PHE A 97 -3.48 -15.29 2.28
CA PHE A 97 -3.10 -15.17 0.87
C PHE A 97 -1.59 -15.01 0.78
N VAL A 98 -0.94 -15.77 -0.11
CA VAL A 98 0.48 -15.58 -0.44
C VAL A 98 0.58 -15.48 -1.94
N TYR A 99 1.15 -14.39 -2.41
CA TYR A 99 1.28 -14.08 -3.83
C TYR A 99 2.47 -13.15 -4.04
N ALA A 100 2.95 -13.04 -5.27
CA ALA A 100 4.14 -12.29 -5.63
C ALA A 100 3.99 -11.80 -7.07
N ASP A 101 4.85 -10.88 -7.50
CA ASP A 101 4.99 -10.52 -8.92
C ASP A 101 3.65 -10.06 -9.55
N MET A 102 2.78 -9.43 -8.76
CA MET A 102 1.41 -9.16 -9.18
C MET A 102 1.36 -8.04 -10.22
N GLY A 103 2.09 -6.96 -9.98
CA GLY A 103 2.05 -5.76 -10.81
C GLY A 103 0.66 -5.13 -10.92
N MET A 104 0.46 -4.46 -12.05
CA MET A 104 -0.80 -3.82 -12.43
C MET A 104 -0.85 -3.65 -13.96
N THR A 105 -2.06 -3.59 -14.52
CA THR A 105 -2.32 -3.13 -15.89
C THR A 105 -3.58 -2.26 -15.92
N GLU A 106 -3.68 -1.39 -16.91
CA GLU A 106 -4.93 -0.68 -17.21
C GLU A 106 -6.01 -1.63 -17.76
N LEU A 107 -7.27 -1.37 -17.40
CA LEU A 107 -8.41 -2.24 -17.73
C LEU A 107 -9.15 -1.83 -19.01
N ASP A 108 -8.92 -0.62 -19.50
CA ASP A 108 -9.57 -0.08 -20.70
C ASP A 108 -8.85 -0.44 -22.00
N GLY A 109 -7.78 -1.24 -21.91
CA GLY A 109 -6.96 -1.67 -23.04
C GLY A 109 -5.91 -0.64 -23.46
N THR A 110 -5.74 0.46 -22.72
CA THR A 110 -4.57 1.32 -22.90
C THR A 110 -3.28 0.59 -22.52
N SER A 111 -2.19 0.90 -23.23
CA SER A 111 -0.88 0.37 -22.91
C SER A 111 -0.20 1.26 -21.89
N ASP A 112 0.26 0.67 -20.80
CA ASP A 112 1.12 1.30 -19.81
C ASP A 112 2.54 0.68 -19.85
N HIS A 113 3.42 1.19 -19.01
CA HIS A 113 4.76 0.65 -18.86
C HIS A 113 4.72 -0.66 -18.06
N TRP A 114 5.23 -1.74 -18.65
CA TRP A 114 5.27 -3.10 -18.05
C TRP A 114 3.87 -3.60 -17.64
N PRO A 115 2.96 -3.81 -18.61
CA PRO A 115 1.59 -4.25 -18.33
C PRO A 115 1.58 -5.67 -17.76
N GLU A 116 0.97 -5.85 -16.60
CA GLU A 116 0.73 -7.17 -15.98
C GLU A 116 -0.76 -7.52 -16.08
N THR A 117 -1.18 -8.12 -17.19
CA THR A 117 -2.61 -8.36 -17.48
C THR A 117 -3.31 -9.27 -16.49
N GLU A 118 -2.56 -10.19 -15.88
CA GLU A 118 -3.08 -11.14 -14.90
C GLU A 118 -3.22 -10.55 -13.48
N ALA A 119 -2.71 -9.33 -13.25
CA ALA A 119 -2.85 -8.62 -11.98
C ALA A 119 -4.32 -8.49 -11.58
N TYR A 120 -5.17 -8.16 -12.55
CA TYR A 120 -6.61 -8.00 -12.33
C TYR A 120 -7.29 -9.31 -11.92
N SER A 121 -7.01 -10.39 -12.64
CA SER A 121 -7.53 -11.72 -12.34
C SER A 121 -7.13 -12.17 -10.93
N THR A 122 -5.88 -11.93 -10.55
CA THR A 122 -5.35 -12.27 -9.22
C THR A 122 -6.08 -11.47 -8.13
N ALA A 123 -6.11 -10.14 -8.24
CA ALA A 123 -6.78 -9.29 -7.26
C ALA A 123 -8.27 -9.62 -7.12
N ARG A 124 -8.95 -9.84 -8.26
CA ARG A 124 -10.37 -10.22 -8.27
C ARG A 124 -10.60 -11.55 -7.58
N HIS A 125 -9.85 -12.60 -7.91
CA HIS A 125 -10.01 -13.90 -7.27
C HIS A 125 -9.74 -13.85 -5.77
N MET A 126 -8.77 -13.05 -5.32
CA MET A 126 -8.50 -12.85 -3.89
C MET A 126 -9.69 -12.17 -3.20
N ILE A 127 -10.26 -11.13 -3.81
CA ILE A 127 -11.44 -10.42 -3.27
C ILE A 127 -12.66 -11.35 -3.23
N ASP A 128 -12.91 -12.09 -4.30
CA ASP A 128 -14.01 -13.05 -4.40
C ASP A 128 -13.84 -14.14 -3.31
N ARG A 129 -12.63 -14.72 -3.18
CA ARG A 129 -12.36 -15.78 -2.21
C ARG A 129 -12.40 -15.30 -0.76
N MET A 130 -12.00 -14.07 -0.49
CA MET A 130 -12.13 -13.44 0.83
C MET A 130 -13.60 -13.33 1.28
N SER A 131 -14.56 -13.32 0.35
CA SER A 131 -15.99 -13.32 0.69
C SER A 131 -16.53 -14.71 1.07
N GLU A 132 -15.84 -15.78 0.65
CA GLU A 132 -16.25 -17.17 0.86
C GLU A 132 -15.56 -17.81 2.08
N ASP A 133 -14.31 -17.42 2.33
CA ASP A 133 -13.45 -17.96 3.37
C ASP A 133 -12.97 -16.88 4.34
N ASN A 134 -12.65 -17.27 5.58
CA ASN A 134 -12.12 -16.37 6.59
C ASN A 134 -10.62 -16.10 6.40
N TYR A 135 -10.24 -15.39 5.34
CA TYR A 135 -8.87 -14.90 5.13
C TYR A 135 -8.56 -13.73 6.06
N THR A 136 -7.42 -13.80 6.74
CA THR A 136 -7.10 -12.89 7.85
C THR A 136 -5.95 -11.94 7.57
N LEU A 137 -5.12 -12.24 6.55
CA LEU A 137 -4.04 -11.39 6.07
C LEU A 137 -3.60 -11.82 4.67
N ALA A 138 -2.88 -10.94 3.98
CA ALA A 138 -2.20 -11.23 2.73
C ALA A 138 -0.70 -10.92 2.83
N LEU A 139 0.11 -11.74 2.17
CA LEU A 139 1.55 -11.58 2.01
C LEU A 139 1.87 -11.35 0.52
N HIS A 140 2.29 -10.13 0.18
CA HIS A 140 2.81 -9.79 -1.14
C HIS A 140 4.34 -9.91 -1.15
N VAL A 141 4.86 -10.96 -1.80
CA VAL A 141 6.26 -11.34 -1.69
C VAL A 141 7.11 -10.71 -2.79
N GLY A 142 7.18 -9.37 -2.82
CA GLY A 142 8.01 -8.62 -3.76
C GLY A 142 7.40 -8.43 -5.15
N ASP A 143 8.07 -7.60 -5.95
CA ASP A 143 7.71 -7.22 -7.32
C ASP A 143 6.27 -6.74 -7.39
N VAL A 144 6.07 -5.54 -6.84
CA VAL A 144 4.75 -5.10 -6.37
C VAL A 144 3.94 -4.50 -7.50
N SER A 145 4.42 -3.40 -8.07
CA SER A 145 3.68 -2.66 -9.11
C SER A 145 4.34 -2.74 -10.48
N TYR A 146 5.60 -3.17 -10.56
CA TYR A 146 6.45 -3.00 -11.74
C TYR A 146 6.56 -1.54 -12.23
N ALA A 147 6.27 -0.55 -11.38
CA ALA A 147 6.40 0.87 -11.72
C ALA A 147 7.79 1.21 -12.27
N THR A 148 8.84 0.61 -11.69
CA THR A 148 10.24 0.67 -12.19
C THR A 148 10.70 2.08 -12.60
N GLY A 149 10.25 3.07 -11.84
CA GLY A 149 10.57 4.49 -12.03
C GLY A 149 9.58 5.30 -12.86
N TYR A 150 8.48 4.71 -13.35
CA TYR A 150 7.30 5.44 -13.79
C TYR A 150 6.31 5.55 -12.62
N GLU A 151 6.50 6.56 -11.79
CA GLU A 151 5.89 6.68 -10.45
C GLU A 151 4.35 6.77 -10.49
N ALA A 152 3.77 7.22 -11.61
CA ALA A 152 2.31 7.22 -11.79
C ALA A 152 1.70 5.82 -11.65
N LYS A 153 2.47 4.75 -11.95
CA LYS A 153 2.00 3.37 -11.82
C LYS A 153 1.76 2.94 -10.36
N TRP A 154 2.40 3.58 -9.38
CA TRP A 154 2.08 3.32 -7.97
C TRP A 154 0.67 3.74 -7.60
N TYR A 155 0.18 4.86 -8.13
CA TYR A 155 -1.20 5.31 -7.90
C TYR A 155 -2.21 4.33 -8.45
N LEU A 156 -1.95 3.87 -9.67
CA LEU A 156 -2.75 2.89 -10.36
C LEU A 156 -2.78 1.55 -9.59
N PHE A 157 -1.62 1.10 -9.10
CA PHE A 157 -1.54 -0.06 -8.22
C PHE A 157 -2.37 0.13 -6.95
N ASP A 158 -2.18 1.24 -6.22
CA ASP A 158 -2.89 1.51 -4.96
C ASP A 158 -4.41 1.55 -5.15
N GLU A 159 -4.90 2.16 -6.24
CA GLU A 159 -6.32 2.21 -6.55
C GLU A 159 -6.90 0.81 -6.74
N ARG A 160 -6.24 -0.04 -7.53
CA ARG A 160 -6.67 -1.42 -7.78
C ARG A 160 -6.54 -2.29 -6.53
N TYR A 161 -5.53 -2.04 -5.73
CA TYR A 161 -5.21 -2.82 -4.54
C TYR A 161 -6.08 -2.47 -3.33
N SER A 162 -6.65 -1.27 -3.31
CA SER A 162 -7.50 -0.76 -2.22
C SER A 162 -8.66 -1.67 -1.85
N GLY A 163 -9.24 -2.41 -2.81
CA GLY A 163 -10.34 -3.34 -2.56
C GLY A 163 -9.98 -4.46 -1.57
N LEU A 164 -8.72 -4.91 -1.59
CA LEU A 164 -8.19 -5.92 -0.66
C LEU A 164 -7.61 -5.25 0.60
N ALA A 165 -6.70 -4.28 0.40
CA ALA A 165 -5.93 -3.65 1.48
C ALA A 165 -6.78 -2.85 2.48
N SER A 166 -7.96 -2.39 2.08
CA SER A 166 -8.88 -1.68 2.98
C SER A 166 -9.60 -2.61 3.97
N ARG A 167 -9.57 -3.94 3.74
CA ARG A 167 -10.38 -4.95 4.45
C ARG A 167 -9.56 -5.93 5.28
N ILE A 168 -8.36 -6.29 4.80
CA ILE A 168 -7.43 -7.16 5.52
C ILE A 168 -6.03 -6.55 5.57
N PRO A 169 -5.23 -6.85 6.61
CA PRO A 169 -3.82 -6.48 6.63
C PRO A 169 -3.06 -7.10 5.45
N VAL A 170 -2.31 -6.26 4.75
CA VAL A 170 -1.40 -6.68 3.69
C VAL A 170 0.00 -6.38 4.12
N MET A 171 0.82 -7.44 4.21
CA MET A 171 2.24 -7.31 4.47
C MET A 171 2.99 -7.49 3.15
N MET A 172 3.93 -6.59 2.87
CA MET A 172 4.69 -6.64 1.62
C MET A 172 6.19 -6.78 1.89
N SER A 173 6.87 -7.56 1.05
CA SER A 173 8.33 -7.53 0.95
C SER A 173 8.78 -6.82 -0.32
N LEU A 174 10.05 -6.46 -0.39
CA LEU A 174 10.65 -5.82 -1.57
C LEU A 174 11.22 -6.90 -2.50
N GLY A 175 10.89 -6.82 -3.79
CA GLY A 175 11.53 -7.58 -4.85
C GLY A 175 12.68 -6.81 -5.48
N ASN A 176 13.20 -7.31 -6.61
CA ASN A 176 14.25 -6.60 -7.33
C ASN A 176 13.71 -5.33 -8.01
N HIS A 177 12.44 -5.29 -8.40
CA HIS A 177 11.82 -4.13 -9.04
C HIS A 177 11.64 -2.93 -8.09
N GLU A 178 11.69 -3.16 -6.77
CA GLU A 178 11.62 -2.12 -5.75
C GLU A 178 12.99 -1.63 -5.25
N ARG A 179 14.06 -2.37 -5.48
CA ARG A 179 15.35 -2.13 -4.81
C ARG A 179 16.57 -2.14 -5.71
N VAL A 180 16.54 -2.86 -6.83
CA VAL A 180 17.75 -3.09 -7.63
C VAL A 180 17.82 -2.08 -8.76
N ARG A 181 18.96 -1.39 -8.84
CA ARG A 181 19.47 -0.82 -10.08
C ARG A 181 20.49 -1.78 -10.68
N SER A 182 20.38 -2.08 -11.97
CA SER A 182 21.52 -2.53 -12.77
C SER A 182 22.40 -1.31 -13.08
N THR A 183 23.33 -0.95 -12.19
CA THR A 183 24.56 -0.33 -12.69
C THR A 183 25.48 -1.47 -13.05
N ALA A 184 25.91 -1.52 -14.31
CA ALA A 184 27.25 -2.01 -14.58
C ALA A 184 28.19 -1.38 -13.54
N ALA A 185 28.94 -2.25 -12.86
CA ALA A 185 29.61 -2.08 -11.57
C ALA A 185 28.70 -2.27 -10.36
N ALA A 186 28.74 -3.49 -9.82
CA ALA A 186 28.47 -3.75 -8.42
C ALA A 186 29.22 -2.72 -7.58
N ALA A 187 28.50 -1.91 -6.81
CA ALA A 187 29.15 -1.13 -5.77
C ALA A 187 29.85 -2.12 -4.83
N PRO A 188 31.15 -1.93 -4.52
CA PRO A 188 31.85 -2.82 -3.61
C PRO A 188 31.16 -2.77 -2.25
N VAL A 189 31.11 -3.92 -1.58
CA VAL A 189 30.59 -4.03 -0.21
C VAL A 189 31.30 -2.98 0.65
N GLY A 190 30.55 -1.97 1.12
CA GLY A 190 31.07 -0.87 1.95
C GLY A 190 31.13 0.51 1.30
N ALA A 191 30.67 0.70 0.06
CA ALA A 191 30.48 2.05 -0.48
C ALA A 191 29.39 2.80 0.32
N PRO A 192 29.57 4.10 0.64
CA PRO A 192 28.54 4.87 1.34
C PRO A 192 27.27 4.83 0.48
N THR A 193 26.19 4.31 1.05
CA THR A 193 24.90 4.27 0.39
C THR A 193 24.51 5.69 0.06
N SER A 194 24.49 6.07 -1.22
CA SER A 194 23.80 7.27 -1.66
C SER A 194 22.36 7.14 -1.15
N HIS A 195 21.95 8.01 -0.23
CA HIS A 195 20.63 8.03 0.40
C HIS A 195 19.51 8.45 -0.56
N CYS A 196 19.58 8.02 -1.82
CA CYS A 196 18.49 8.18 -2.77
C CYS A 196 17.48 7.04 -2.57
N LEU A 197 16.24 7.31 -2.94
CA LEU A 197 15.10 6.42 -2.88
C LEU A 197 15.02 5.61 -4.17
N HIS A 198 14.70 4.33 -3.99
CA HIS A 198 14.04 3.53 -5.01
C HIS A 198 12.53 3.67 -4.84
N PRO A 199 11.71 3.42 -5.87
CA PRO A 199 10.25 3.47 -5.76
C PRO A 199 9.82 2.51 -4.64
N ARG A 200 9.26 3.07 -3.56
CA ARG A 200 9.07 2.36 -2.30
C ARG A 200 7.70 1.69 -2.25
N VAL A 201 7.71 0.43 -1.85
CA VAL A 201 6.55 -0.24 -1.27
C VAL A 201 6.39 0.27 0.15
N PHE A 202 5.21 0.76 0.48
CA PHE A 202 4.85 1.12 1.85
C PHE A 202 3.61 0.36 2.26
N SER A 203 3.74 -0.45 3.32
CA SER A 203 2.65 -1.07 4.08
C SER A 203 2.21 -0.18 5.23
#